data_AF-A0A2S6GDJ8-F1
#
_entry.id   AF-A0A2S6GDJ8-F1
#
_cell.length_a   1.000
_cell.length_b   1.000
_cell.length_c   1.000
_cell.angle_alpha   90.00
_cell.angle_beta   90.00
_cell.angle_gamma   90.00
#
_symmetry.space_group_name_H-M   'P 1'
#
loop_
_entity.id
_entity.type
_entity.pdbx_description
1 polymer ?
#
loop_
_entity_poly.entity_id
_entity_poly.type
_entity_poly.pdbx_seq_one_letter_code
_entity_poly.pdbx_strand_id
1 'polypeptide(L)'
;MDEAATRVLDAAECLFYERGIHAVGMDELRSASGVSLKRLYQCFPAKEQVVVAYLRRRHSRWLGEMRAFVEGHEPGSRVAAVFDWLDGWFREPGFRGCAFVNSAGEMGAGSPVVLAVAREHKVAVRGFFGELTGDETLATQLSLLAEGAITLAAVGGDPSAACQAKDAAAVLVDQMLSSSRFRSKSGHR
;
A
#
# COMPACT_ATOMS: atom_id res chain seq x y z
N MET A 1 10.88 -14.85 13.10
CA MET A 1 10.88 -15.54 11.79
C MET A 1 12.23 -16.22 11.65
N ASP A 2 12.27 -17.47 11.20
CA ASP A 2 13.54 -18.18 10.99
C ASP A 2 14.36 -17.57 9.83
N GLU A 3 15.69 -17.65 9.89
CA GLU A 3 16.61 -17.03 8.91
C GLU A 3 16.33 -17.49 7.48
N ALA A 4 16.05 -18.79 7.29
CA ALA A 4 15.70 -19.34 5.99
C ALA A 4 14.41 -18.72 5.43
N ALA A 5 13.39 -18.52 6.28
CA ALA A 5 12.15 -17.90 5.86
C ALA A 5 12.37 -16.42 5.48
N THR A 6 13.19 -15.69 6.23
CA THR A 6 13.56 -14.29 5.89
C THR A 6 14.22 -14.21 4.52
N ARG A 7 15.23 -15.04 4.24
CA ARG A 7 15.93 -15.05 2.95
C ARG A 7 15.01 -15.39 1.78
N VAL A 8 14.07 -16.31 1.98
CA VAL A 8 13.04 -16.61 0.96
C VAL A 8 12.14 -15.41 0.72
N LEU A 9 11.72 -14.70 1.77
CA LEU A 9 10.91 -13.49 1.61
C LEU A 9 11.67 -12.33 0.97
N ASP A 10 12.97 -12.19 1.20
CA ASP A 10 13.82 -11.19 0.53
C ASP A 10 13.88 -11.44 -0.98
N ALA A 11 14.11 -12.70 -1.37
CA ALA A 11 14.06 -13.09 -2.77
C ALA A 11 12.66 -12.90 -3.37
N ALA A 12 11.61 -13.30 -2.65
CA ALA A 12 10.23 -13.18 -3.10
C ALA A 12 9.80 -11.73 -3.30
N GLU A 13 10.19 -10.84 -2.40
CA GLU A 13 9.84 -9.42 -2.49
C GLU A 13 10.45 -8.75 -3.71
N CYS A 14 11.72 -9.06 -4.02
CA CYS A 14 12.37 -8.56 -5.23
C CYS A 14 11.69 -9.15 -6.48
N LEU A 15 11.65 -10.48 -6.57
CA LEU A 15 11.22 -11.17 -7.80
C LEU A 15 9.73 -10.98 -8.09
N PHE A 16 8.84 -11.12 -7.10
CA PHE A 16 7.40 -10.97 -7.33
C PHE A 16 7.03 -9.54 -7.70
N TYR A 17 7.68 -8.54 -7.09
CA TYR A 17 7.38 -7.14 -7.40
C TYR A 17 7.89 -6.76 -8.79
N GLU A 18 9.10 -7.20 -9.15
CA GLU A 18 9.71 -6.89 -10.45
C GLU A 18 9.04 -7.62 -11.62
N ARG A 19 8.77 -8.93 -11.47
CA ARG A 19 8.41 -9.82 -12.58
C ARG A 19 6.97 -10.31 -12.54
N GLY A 20 6.25 -10.08 -11.45
CA GLY A 20 4.93 -10.65 -11.21
C GLY A 20 4.99 -12.04 -10.56
N ILE A 21 3.90 -12.45 -9.95
CA ILE A 21 3.85 -13.70 -9.19
C ILE A 21 3.90 -14.90 -10.12
N HIS A 22 3.05 -14.97 -11.14
CA HIS A 22 2.96 -16.15 -12.02
C HIS A 22 4.26 -16.47 -12.73
N ALA A 23 5.01 -15.44 -13.12
CA ALA A 23 6.28 -15.54 -13.83
C ALA A 23 7.47 -16.02 -12.96
N VAL A 24 7.29 -16.16 -11.64
CA VAL A 24 8.36 -16.55 -10.70
C VAL A 24 8.06 -17.92 -10.09
N GLY A 25 8.88 -18.91 -10.41
CA GLY A 25 8.77 -20.27 -9.88
C GLY A 25 9.36 -20.46 -8.48
N MET A 26 8.98 -21.56 -7.80
CA MET A 26 9.58 -21.94 -6.51
C MET A 26 11.09 -22.24 -6.63
N ASP A 27 11.53 -22.78 -7.76
CA ASP A 27 12.96 -23.02 -8.02
C ASP A 27 13.76 -21.74 -8.22
N GLU A 28 13.13 -20.67 -8.70
CA GLU A 28 13.77 -19.37 -8.83
C GLU A 28 13.91 -18.72 -7.45
N LEU A 29 12.87 -18.80 -6.62
CA LEU A 29 12.94 -18.36 -5.21
C LEU A 29 14.04 -19.12 -4.45
N ARG A 30 14.14 -20.43 -4.66
CA ARG A 30 15.22 -21.27 -4.10
C ARG A 30 16.59 -20.75 -4.53
N SER A 31 16.77 -20.51 -5.82
CA SER A 31 18.05 -20.09 -6.40
C SER A 31 18.45 -18.69 -5.91
N ALA A 32 17.51 -17.74 -5.88
CA ALA A 32 17.76 -16.37 -5.43
C ALA A 32 17.94 -16.26 -3.90
N SER A 33 17.20 -17.06 -3.12
CA SER A 33 17.34 -17.04 -1.66
C SER A 33 18.56 -17.82 -1.16
N GLY A 34 19.08 -18.76 -1.96
CA GLY A 34 20.12 -19.71 -1.57
C GLY A 34 19.68 -20.73 -0.51
N VAL A 35 18.37 -20.86 -0.27
CA VAL A 35 17.78 -21.86 0.62
C VAL A 35 17.49 -23.12 -0.17
N SER A 36 17.73 -24.31 0.40
CA SER A 36 17.44 -25.57 -0.31
C SER A 36 15.95 -25.73 -0.59
N LEU A 37 15.57 -26.43 -1.68
CA LEU A 37 14.16 -26.61 -2.06
C LEU A 37 13.35 -27.26 -0.93
N LYS A 38 13.94 -28.29 -0.30
CA LYS A 38 13.35 -28.95 0.86
C LYS A 38 13.09 -27.98 2.00
N ARG A 39 14.05 -27.10 2.32
CA ARG A 39 13.88 -26.12 3.40
C ARG A 39 12.86 -25.05 3.03
N LEU A 40 12.84 -24.60 1.78
CA LEU A 40 11.86 -23.65 1.28
C LEU A 40 10.42 -24.18 1.45
N TYR A 41 10.16 -25.44 1.07
CA TYR A 41 8.84 -26.07 1.29
C TYR A 41 8.52 -26.35 2.77
N GLN A 42 9.52 -26.54 3.63
CA GLN A 42 9.29 -26.60 5.08
C GLN A 42 8.87 -25.26 5.67
N CYS A 43 9.41 -24.15 5.16
CA CYS A 43 9.03 -22.80 5.58
C CYS A 43 7.67 -22.40 4.99
N PHE A 44 7.46 -22.70 3.70
CA PHE A 44 6.28 -22.31 2.93
C PHE A 44 5.79 -23.51 2.10
N PRO A 45 4.80 -24.26 2.59
CA PRO A 45 4.33 -25.49 1.93
C PRO A 45 3.80 -25.29 0.50
N ALA A 46 3.34 -24.08 0.16
CA ALA A 46 3.03 -23.72 -1.22
C ALA A 46 3.43 -22.26 -1.52
N LYS A 47 3.47 -21.94 -2.81
CA LYS A 47 3.81 -20.60 -3.31
C LYS A 47 2.86 -19.53 -2.78
N GLU A 48 1.58 -19.86 -2.63
CA GLU A 48 0.57 -18.97 -2.05
C GLU A 48 0.96 -18.49 -0.64
N GLN A 49 1.53 -19.36 0.20
CA GLN A 49 1.98 -18.99 1.54
C GLN A 49 3.19 -18.06 1.49
N VAL A 50 4.08 -18.20 0.49
CA VAL A 50 5.16 -17.24 0.25
C VAL A 50 4.56 -15.87 -0.11
N VAL A 51 3.59 -15.83 -1.03
CA VAL A 51 2.93 -14.59 -1.48
C VAL A 51 2.23 -13.90 -0.31
N VAL A 52 1.46 -14.64 0.50
CA VAL A 52 0.79 -14.10 1.69
C VAL A 52 1.82 -13.50 2.65
N ALA A 53 2.88 -14.23 2.98
CA ALA A 53 3.91 -13.74 3.89
C ALA A 53 4.67 -12.52 3.34
N TYR A 54 4.95 -12.50 2.04
CA TYR A 54 5.50 -11.34 1.33
C TYR A 54 4.59 -10.12 1.46
N LEU A 55 3.30 -10.26 1.13
CA LEU A 55 2.34 -9.14 1.19
C LEU A 55 2.15 -8.63 2.61
N ARG A 56 2.17 -9.52 3.62
CA ARG A 56 2.11 -9.14 5.03
C ARG A 56 3.33 -8.33 5.46
N ARG A 57 4.53 -8.79 5.08
CA ARG A 57 5.77 -8.06 5.35
C ARG A 57 5.77 -6.68 4.69
N ARG A 58 5.37 -6.63 3.42
CA ARG A 58 5.27 -5.38 2.67
C ARG A 58 4.21 -4.44 3.25
N HIS A 59 3.08 -4.95 3.70
CA HIS A 59 2.03 -4.17 4.36
C HIS A 59 2.56 -3.46 5.60
N SER A 60 3.20 -4.21 6.50
CA SER A 60 3.75 -3.65 7.74
C SER A 60 4.82 -2.60 7.47
N ARG A 61 5.74 -2.86 6.52
CA ARG A 61 6.78 -1.90 6.16
C ARG A 61 6.18 -0.63 5.55
N TRP A 62 5.39 -0.77 4.48
CA TRP A 62 4.83 0.35 3.73
C TRP A 62 3.97 1.26 4.61
N LEU A 63 3.07 0.68 5.43
CA LEU A 63 2.25 1.48 6.35
C LEU A 63 3.10 2.12 7.47
N GLY A 64 4.11 1.40 7.99
CA GLY A 64 5.00 1.92 9.02
C GLY A 64 5.80 3.12 8.53
N GLU A 65 6.39 3.02 7.33
CA GLU A 65 7.16 4.10 6.69
C GLU A 65 6.27 5.33 6.41
N MET A 66 5.09 5.13 5.84
CA MET A 66 4.14 6.22 5.59
C MET A 66 3.70 6.90 6.90
N ARG A 67 3.34 6.12 7.93
CA ARG A 67 2.91 6.66 9.22
C ARG A 67 4.03 7.46 9.87
N ALA A 68 5.24 6.91 9.92
CA ALA A 68 6.41 7.58 10.48
C ALA A 68 6.72 8.90 9.77
N PHE A 69 6.61 8.93 8.43
CA PHE A 69 6.76 10.16 7.67
C PHE A 69 5.70 11.20 8.06
N VAL A 70 4.42 10.82 8.05
CA VAL A 70 3.29 11.71 8.33
C VAL A 70 3.29 12.22 9.77
N GLU A 71 3.72 11.41 10.74
CA GLU A 71 3.81 11.81 12.15
C GLU A 71 4.80 12.95 12.40
N GLY A 72 5.82 13.09 11.54
CA GLY A 72 6.77 14.20 11.57
C GLY A 72 6.21 15.55 11.13
N HIS A 73 4.96 15.59 10.65
CA HIS A 73 4.28 16.80 10.20
C HIS A 73 3.22 17.31 11.18
N GLU A 74 3.01 18.62 11.16
CA GLU A 74 1.96 19.30 11.94
C GLU A 74 0.58 18.72 11.62
N PRO A 75 -0.33 18.54 12.61
CA PRO A 75 -1.62 17.87 12.42
C PRO A 75 -2.42 18.36 11.21
N GLY A 76 -2.48 19.68 10.97
CA GLY A 76 -3.20 20.27 9.84
C GLY A 76 -2.61 19.97 8.45
N SER A 77 -1.37 19.49 8.39
CA SER A 77 -0.66 19.17 7.14
C SER A 77 -0.54 17.67 6.88
N ARG A 78 -1.01 16.81 7.79
CA ARG A 78 -0.80 15.36 7.72
C ARG A 78 -1.44 14.68 6.52
N VAL A 79 -2.63 15.12 6.10
CA VAL A 79 -3.27 14.61 4.87
C VAL A 79 -2.40 14.92 3.65
N ALA A 80 -1.91 16.16 3.54
CA ALA A 80 -0.99 16.57 2.49
C ALA A 80 0.32 15.77 2.53
N ALA A 81 0.84 15.49 3.72
CA ALA A 81 2.06 14.71 3.92
C ALA A 81 1.94 13.26 3.42
N VAL A 82 0.73 12.65 3.45
CA VAL A 82 0.52 11.33 2.83
C VAL A 82 0.86 11.37 1.34
N PHE A 83 0.38 12.39 0.64
CA PHE A 83 0.64 12.52 -0.79
C PHE A 83 2.08 12.93 -1.10
N ASP A 84 2.74 13.71 -0.23
CA ASP A 84 4.18 13.99 -0.35
C ASP A 84 5.02 12.71 -0.20
N TRP A 85 4.64 11.83 0.74
CA TRP A 85 5.28 10.53 0.89
C TRP A 85 5.06 9.64 -0.34
N LEU A 86 3.84 9.65 -0.91
CA LEU A 86 3.55 8.94 -2.15
C LEU A 86 4.38 9.47 -3.34
N ASP A 87 4.54 10.79 -3.49
CA ASP A 87 5.40 11.37 -4.54
C ASP A 87 6.84 10.87 -4.42
N GLY A 88 7.39 10.85 -3.20
CA GLY A 88 8.70 10.26 -2.92
C GLY A 88 8.78 8.80 -3.34
N TRP A 89 7.81 8.00 -2.91
CA TRP A 89 7.73 6.57 -3.24
C TRP A 89 7.61 6.31 -4.74
N PHE A 90 6.86 7.13 -5.48
CA PHE A 90 6.70 6.98 -6.94
C PHE A 90 8.01 7.21 -7.71
N ARG A 91 8.95 7.95 -7.12
CA ARG A 91 10.26 8.28 -7.71
C ARG A 91 11.35 7.29 -7.32
N GLU A 92 11.06 6.33 -6.45
CA GLU A 92 12.03 5.30 -6.08
C GLU A 92 12.35 4.37 -7.26
N PRO A 93 13.62 3.97 -7.42
CA PRO A 93 14.00 2.97 -8.41
C PRO A 93 13.21 1.68 -8.22
N GLY A 94 12.65 1.16 -9.31
CA GLY A 94 11.87 -0.08 -9.28
C GLY A 94 10.45 0.08 -8.78
N PHE A 95 9.92 1.30 -8.64
CA PHE A 95 8.49 1.52 -8.43
C PHE A 95 7.65 0.87 -9.56
N ARG A 96 6.66 0.05 -9.17
CA ARG A 96 5.76 -0.70 -10.06
C ARG A 96 4.32 -0.70 -9.54
N GLY A 97 3.95 0.36 -8.84
CA GLY A 97 2.62 0.54 -8.28
C GLY A 97 2.32 -0.33 -7.06
N CYS A 98 1.03 -0.58 -6.84
CA CYS A 98 0.57 -1.28 -5.65
C CYS A 98 0.76 -2.80 -5.78
N ALA A 99 1.71 -3.35 -5.02
CA ALA A 99 1.94 -4.80 -4.94
C ALA A 99 0.67 -5.61 -4.63
N PHE A 100 -0.25 -5.07 -3.82
CA PHE A 100 -1.50 -5.71 -3.44
C PHE A 100 -2.50 -5.78 -4.62
N VAL A 101 -2.58 -4.72 -5.43
CA VAL A 101 -3.41 -4.71 -6.64
C VAL A 101 -2.83 -5.66 -7.68
N ASN A 102 -1.52 -5.61 -7.91
CA ASN A 102 -0.83 -6.51 -8.84
C ASN A 102 -1.05 -7.98 -8.44
N SER A 103 -0.87 -8.30 -7.15
CA SER A 103 -1.05 -9.66 -6.64
C SER A 103 -2.50 -10.14 -6.69
N ALA A 104 -3.46 -9.26 -6.39
CA ALA A 104 -4.89 -9.57 -6.51
C ALA A 104 -5.30 -9.76 -7.98
N GLY A 105 -4.74 -8.99 -8.91
CA GLY A 105 -4.97 -9.15 -10.34
C GLY A 105 -4.48 -10.49 -10.87
N GLU A 106 -3.32 -10.96 -10.39
CA GLU A 106 -2.76 -12.24 -10.81
C GLU A 106 -3.43 -13.45 -10.14
N MET A 107 -3.66 -13.40 -8.82
CA MET A 107 -4.07 -14.58 -8.05
C MET A 107 -5.47 -14.49 -7.43
N GLY A 108 -6.07 -13.31 -7.35
CA GLY A 108 -7.24 -13.07 -6.50
C GLY A 108 -8.47 -13.91 -6.85
N ALA A 109 -8.67 -14.27 -8.13
CA ALA A 109 -9.78 -15.12 -8.55
C ALA A 109 -9.66 -16.57 -8.04
N GLY A 110 -8.44 -17.07 -7.88
CA GLY A 110 -8.16 -18.45 -7.44
C GLY A 110 -7.66 -18.58 -5.99
N SER A 111 -7.34 -17.45 -5.34
CA SER A 111 -6.76 -17.40 -4.01
C SER A 111 -7.51 -16.41 -3.10
N PRO A 112 -8.53 -16.87 -2.36
CA PRO A 112 -9.23 -16.04 -1.39
C PRO A 112 -8.30 -15.48 -0.31
N VAL A 113 -7.24 -16.21 0.05
CA VAL A 113 -6.29 -15.78 1.08
C VAL A 113 -5.39 -14.63 0.61
N VAL A 114 -4.92 -14.65 -0.65
CA VAL A 114 -4.16 -13.52 -1.21
C VAL A 114 -5.08 -12.29 -1.35
N LEU A 115 -6.31 -12.50 -1.84
CA LEU A 115 -7.29 -11.43 -1.96
C LEU A 115 -7.64 -10.81 -0.59
N ALA A 116 -7.71 -11.62 0.47
CA ALA A 116 -7.95 -11.13 1.83
C ALA A 116 -6.84 -10.19 2.31
N VAL A 117 -5.56 -10.54 2.11
CA VAL A 117 -4.42 -9.67 2.48
C VAL A 117 -4.47 -8.35 1.70
N ALA A 118 -4.78 -8.40 0.40
CA ALA A 118 -4.92 -7.21 -0.42
C ALA A 118 -6.03 -6.28 0.10
N ARG A 119 -7.21 -6.84 0.42
CA ARG A 119 -8.33 -6.09 0.98
C ARG A 119 -8.00 -5.47 2.33
N GLU A 120 -7.32 -6.22 3.20
CA GLU A 120 -6.92 -5.71 4.51
C GLU A 120 -5.99 -4.50 4.38
N HIS A 121 -5.03 -4.53 3.45
CA HIS A 121 -4.19 -3.36 3.18
C HIS A 121 -5.01 -2.15 2.72
N LYS A 122 -6.00 -2.32 1.82
CA LYS A 122 -6.87 -1.22 1.38
C LYS A 122 -7.71 -0.64 2.54
N VAL A 123 -8.21 -1.51 3.42
CA VAL A 123 -8.93 -1.10 4.63
C VAL A 123 -8.01 -0.32 5.57
N ALA A 124 -6.78 -0.77 5.78
CA ALA A 124 -5.82 -0.11 6.66
C ALA A 124 -5.39 1.27 6.13
N VAL A 125 -5.18 1.43 4.82
CA VAL A 125 -4.87 2.73 4.20
C VAL A 125 -6.04 3.70 4.36
N ARG A 126 -7.28 3.26 4.08
CA ARG A 126 -8.47 4.08 4.32
C ARG A 126 -8.64 4.43 5.80
N GLY A 127 -8.43 3.46 6.69
CA GLY A 127 -8.49 3.66 8.14
C GLY A 127 -7.48 4.71 8.62
N PHE A 128 -6.27 4.72 8.05
CA PHE A 128 -5.29 5.75 8.36
C PHE A 128 -5.77 7.15 7.95
N PHE A 129 -6.37 7.31 6.77
CA PHE A 129 -7.00 8.59 6.43
C PHE A 129 -8.12 8.96 7.41
N GLY A 130 -8.92 7.99 7.88
CA GLY A 130 -9.94 8.20 8.91
C GLY A 130 -9.37 8.68 10.24
N GLU A 131 -8.22 8.15 10.66
CA GLU A 131 -7.49 8.63 11.85
C GLU A 131 -7.02 10.08 11.69
N LEU A 132 -6.60 10.48 10.48
CA LEU A 132 -6.12 11.84 10.21
C LEU A 132 -7.26 12.86 10.12
N THR A 133 -8.43 12.46 9.59
CA THR A 133 -9.53 13.38 9.30
C THR A 133 -10.65 13.37 10.34
N GLY A 134 -10.83 12.25 11.05
CA GLY A 134 -12.01 12.00 11.88
C GLY A 134 -13.31 11.83 11.08
N ASP A 135 -13.24 11.66 9.75
CA ASP A 135 -14.40 11.55 8.86
C ASP A 135 -14.23 10.43 7.84
N GLU A 136 -15.11 9.43 7.91
CA GLU A 136 -15.09 8.22 7.07
C GLU A 136 -15.38 8.49 5.58
N THR A 137 -16.19 9.50 5.28
CA THR A 137 -16.52 9.85 3.89
C THR A 137 -15.31 10.48 3.23
N LEU A 138 -14.68 11.45 3.91
CA LEU A 138 -13.45 12.07 3.46
C LEU A 138 -12.32 11.05 3.37
N ALA A 139 -12.20 10.14 4.35
CA ALA A 139 -11.22 9.06 4.31
C ALA A 139 -11.38 8.16 3.08
N THR A 140 -12.62 7.84 2.72
CA THR A 140 -12.92 7.10 1.49
C THR A 140 -12.47 7.88 0.26
N GLN A 141 -12.83 9.15 0.14
CA GLN A 141 -12.44 10.00 -0.99
C GLN A 141 -10.92 10.15 -1.12
N LEU A 142 -10.21 10.38 -0.01
CA LEU A 142 -8.76 10.49 0.01
C LEU A 142 -8.09 9.17 -0.36
N SER A 143 -8.63 8.03 0.10
CA SER A 143 -8.12 6.72 -0.32
C SER A 143 -8.30 6.49 -1.81
N LEU A 144 -9.42 6.92 -2.41
CA LEU A 144 -9.63 6.84 -3.86
C LEU A 144 -8.62 7.69 -4.65
N LEU A 145 -8.31 8.90 -4.16
CA LEU A 145 -7.28 9.76 -4.77
C LEU A 145 -5.90 9.11 -4.70
N ALA A 146 -5.53 8.54 -3.55
CA ALA A 146 -4.26 7.82 -3.40
C ALA A 146 -4.16 6.61 -4.34
N GLU A 147 -5.21 5.78 -4.42
CA GLU A 147 -5.26 4.63 -5.32
C GLU A 147 -5.15 5.03 -6.81
N GLY A 148 -5.85 6.11 -7.19
CA GLY A 148 -5.76 6.69 -8.53
C GLY A 148 -4.36 7.19 -8.85
N ALA A 149 -3.74 7.93 -7.93
CA ALA A 149 -2.38 8.44 -8.09
C ALA A 149 -1.36 7.30 -8.25
N ILE A 150 -1.45 6.25 -7.42
CA ILE A 150 -0.56 5.07 -7.52
C ILE A 150 -0.70 4.41 -8.89
N THR A 151 -1.93 4.27 -9.38
CA THR A 151 -2.21 3.64 -10.68
C THR A 151 -1.68 4.47 -11.84
N LEU A 152 -1.91 5.79 -11.83
CA LEU A 152 -1.41 6.70 -12.87
C LEU A 152 0.10 6.80 -12.88
N ALA A 153 0.75 6.84 -11.71
CA ALA A 153 2.21 6.83 -11.64
C ALA A 153 2.78 5.51 -12.20
N ALA A 154 2.17 4.38 -11.86
CA ALA A 154 2.69 3.06 -12.25
C ALA A 154 2.46 2.73 -13.72
N VAL A 155 1.28 3.04 -14.27
CA VAL A 155 0.88 2.68 -15.64
C VAL A 155 1.13 3.80 -16.62
N GLY A 156 0.85 5.04 -16.19
CA GLY A 156 1.07 6.25 -17.00
C GLY A 156 2.50 6.79 -16.96
N GLY A 157 3.32 6.33 -16.01
CA GLY A 157 4.70 6.81 -15.85
C GLY A 157 4.81 8.24 -15.33
N ASP A 158 3.74 8.77 -14.74
CA ASP A 158 3.67 10.15 -14.25
C ASP A 158 3.72 10.20 -12.71
N PRO A 159 4.90 10.40 -12.09
CA PRO A 159 5.01 10.54 -10.64
C PRO A 159 4.29 11.79 -10.10
N SER A 160 4.00 12.80 -10.94
CA SER A 160 3.31 14.02 -10.51
C SER A 160 1.84 13.79 -10.14
N ALA A 161 1.29 12.60 -10.42
CA ALA A 161 -0.05 12.21 -10.02
C ALA A 161 -0.27 12.32 -8.50
N ALA A 162 0.78 12.14 -7.68
CA ALA A 162 0.72 12.38 -6.24
C ALA A 162 0.46 13.86 -5.91
N CYS A 163 1.11 14.79 -6.61
CA CYS A 163 0.88 16.23 -6.44
C CYS A 163 -0.54 16.63 -6.85
N GLN A 164 -1.04 16.10 -7.97
CA GLN A 164 -2.41 16.37 -8.41
C GLN A 164 -3.45 15.84 -7.41
N ALA A 165 -3.22 14.65 -6.86
CA ALA A 165 -4.05 14.08 -5.80
C ALA A 165 -3.98 14.89 -4.50
N LYS A 166 -2.81 15.44 -4.16
CA LYS A 166 -2.62 16.36 -3.04
C LYS A 166 -3.46 17.63 -3.19
N ASP A 167 -3.44 18.25 -4.36
CA ASP A 167 -4.22 19.46 -4.64
C ASP A 167 -5.72 19.19 -4.55
N ALA A 168 -6.18 18.07 -5.11
CA ALA A 168 -7.57 17.64 -4.98
C ALA A 168 -7.96 17.35 -3.52
N ALA A 169 -7.07 16.71 -2.75
CA ALA A 169 -7.28 16.44 -1.34
C ALA A 169 -7.42 17.73 -0.52
N ALA A 170 -6.62 18.77 -0.81
CA ALA A 170 -6.72 20.06 -0.14
C ALA A 170 -8.12 20.69 -0.32
N VAL A 171 -8.68 20.64 -1.54
CA VAL A 171 -10.04 21.13 -1.80
C VAL A 171 -11.09 20.38 -0.98
N LEU A 172 -10.98 19.05 -0.88
CA LEU A 172 -11.91 18.22 -0.11
C LEU A 172 -11.83 18.51 1.41
N VAL A 173 -10.61 18.66 1.92
CA VAL A 173 -10.36 18.99 3.34
C VAL A 173 -10.95 20.37 3.66
N ASP A 174 -10.69 21.38 2.83
CA ASP A 174 -11.19 22.75 3.03
C ASP A 174 -12.72 22.84 2.99
N GLN A 175 -13.35 22.09 2.07
CA GLN A 175 -14.81 21.99 2.01
C GLN A 175 -15.37 21.36 3.29
N MET A 176 -14.78 20.27 3.79
CA MET A 176 -15.24 19.60 5.01
C MET A 176 -15.13 20.51 6.24
N LEU A 177 -14.00 21.22 6.39
CA LEU A 177 -13.81 22.20 7.47
C LEU A 177 -14.85 23.33 7.40
N SER A 178 -15.18 23.79 6.20
CA SER A 178 -16.18 24.84 5.97
C SER A 178 -17.60 24.37 6.30
N SER A 179 -17.97 23.15 5.91
CA SER A 179 -19.27 22.54 6.23
C SER A 179 -19.45 22.25 7.73
N SER A 180 -18.39 21.83 8.42
CA SER A 180 -18.41 21.60 9.87
C SER A 180 -18.61 22.91 10.66
N ARG A 181 -17.93 24.00 10.25
CA ARG A 181 -18.11 25.35 10.83
C ARG A 181 -19.51 25.89 10.64
N PHE A 182 -20.17 25.60 9.50
CA PHE A 182 -21.54 26.03 9.25
C PHE A 182 -22.54 25.29 10.15
N ARG A 183 -22.40 23.96 10.30
CA ARG A 183 -23.24 23.14 11.19
C ARG A 183 -23.15 23.53 12.66
N SER A 184 -21.95 23.90 13.13
CA SER A 184 -21.73 24.37 14.51
C SER A 184 -22.45 25.69 14.81
N LYS A 185 -22.55 26.61 13.83
CA LYS A 185 -23.25 27.90 14.00
C LYS A 185 -24.77 27.80 13.95
N SER A 186 -25.32 26.79 13.29
CA SER A 186 -26.78 26.58 13.17
C SER A 186 -27.42 25.88 14.39
N GLY A 187 -26.64 25.31 15.31
CA GLY A 187 -27.14 24.57 16.48
C GLY A 187 -27.32 25.39 17.77
N HIS A 188 -27.28 26.73 17.70
CA HIS A 188 -27.40 27.65 18.86
C HIS A 188 -28.68 28.50 18.83
N ARG A 189 -29.78 27.97 18.28
CA ARG A 189 -31.11 28.62 18.33
C ARG A 189 -32.16 27.66 18.83
#